data_AF-A0A1I2E6K6-F1
#
_entry.id   AF-A0A1I2E6K6-F1
#
_cell.length_a   1.000
_cell.length_b   1.000
_cell.length_c   1.000
_cell.angle_alpha   90.00
_cell.angle_beta   90.00
_cell.angle_gamma   90.00
#
_symmetry.space_group_name_H-M   'P 1'
#
loop_
_entity.id
_entity.type
_entity.pdbx_description
1 polymer ?
#
loop_
_entity_poly.entity_id
_entity_poly.type
_entity_poly.pdbx_seq_one_letter_code
_entity_poly.pdbx_strand_id
1 'polypeptide(L)'
;MAAAGAGRDVDAEGLPPGPWTPEQLAGAISQIGKNRSGIELRTVQLWFQDNQKGISAQNIRWLARIFGCGDTHATSEWQVALSAAQSRTTSKRREKRAASPTPETVVDRENRQTPDAINDVETPRGEAKNLALITDELFKGPSLTLPIIVWVCCGTLWFVAYAVGTHDITYRVSDSFPKQVGFFWSPSWIIGEMILLPMVLMSVSDTLKSWTGPSRNSLLSAINSSPQSWGRRLVEHSLAFKLILVVCTVGIFFLQWAGVYLLPLLDGETDSSMIDWLLVAIKRPDVISTPAAIMVSFLAFLYSGLLYWLYFSSLLLLYVVVSDFSDIVALRSYRELATVSDYEIGEHILLSLFRCAALGSLIALTIKVNAAYLLTDAATITKWFVHDAQYALGWHEEPWRFIHDDASPFFTSFLLLVLTCSVFMICAKRLLKSFVAADITGAYNALMRRQLSSTLIKMACVLGVLALGFGSAGRFYGFSIVVCISVVTGLWSLSWKPRISAEDAYGD
;
A
#
# COMPACT_ATOMS: atom_id res chain seq x y z
N MET A 1 -5.16 53.72 -0.92
CA MET A 1 -5.59 53.28 0.43
C MET A 1 -4.53 53.60 1.47
N ALA A 2 -3.29 53.10 1.32
CA ALA A 2 -2.13 53.68 2.03
C ALA A 2 -2.02 55.22 1.81
N ALA A 3 -2.30 55.66 0.58
CA ALA A 3 -2.34 57.09 0.20
C ALA A 3 -3.43 57.94 0.89
N ALA A 4 -4.43 57.33 1.54
CA ALA A 4 -5.56 58.03 2.18
C ALA A 4 -5.49 58.01 3.71
N GLY A 5 -4.43 57.41 4.30
CA GLY A 5 -4.25 57.38 5.76
C GLY A 5 -5.22 56.48 6.53
N ALA A 6 -5.93 55.56 5.87
CA ALA A 6 -6.88 54.64 6.53
C ALA A 6 -6.18 53.84 7.64
N GLY A 7 -6.78 53.77 8.83
CA GLY A 7 -6.21 53.06 9.98
C GLY A 7 -5.20 53.84 10.83
N ARG A 8 -4.99 55.14 10.57
CA ARG A 8 -4.13 56.01 11.39
C ARG A 8 -4.95 56.72 12.46
N ASP A 9 -4.31 56.99 13.59
CA ASP A 9 -4.86 57.86 14.63
C ASP A 9 -5.08 59.27 14.04
N VAL A 10 -6.26 59.83 14.31
CA VAL A 10 -6.68 61.15 13.82
C VAL A 10 -6.28 62.25 14.80
N ASP A 11 -6.08 63.46 14.31
CA ASP A 11 -5.87 64.65 15.14
C ASP A 11 -7.16 65.10 15.86
N ALA A 12 -7.08 66.17 16.64
CA ALA A 12 -8.20 66.68 17.45
C ALA A 12 -9.41 67.12 16.60
N GLU A 13 -9.19 67.34 15.29
CA GLU A 13 -10.17 67.72 14.29
C GLU A 13 -10.72 66.52 13.49
N GLY A 14 -10.28 65.29 13.80
CA GLY A 14 -10.79 64.06 13.18
C GLY A 14 -10.20 63.75 11.81
N LEU A 15 -9.09 64.39 11.41
CA LEU A 15 -8.41 64.17 10.14
C LEU A 15 -7.16 63.29 10.31
N PRO A 16 -6.92 62.32 9.40
CA PRO A 16 -5.71 61.51 9.45
C PRO A 16 -4.49 62.34 8.97
N PRO A 17 -3.31 62.21 9.62
CA PRO A 17 -2.12 63.03 9.36
C PRO A 17 -1.36 62.68 8.05
N GLY A 18 -2.09 62.29 7.00
CA GLY A 18 -1.55 62.00 5.67
C GLY A 18 -1.32 60.50 5.37
N PRO A 19 -0.75 60.17 4.19
CA PRO A 19 -0.58 58.81 3.72
C PRO A 19 0.41 58.00 4.57
N TRP A 20 0.26 56.68 4.59
CA TRP A 20 1.23 55.77 5.20
C TRP A 20 2.56 55.78 4.46
N THR A 21 3.66 56.03 5.17
CA THR A 21 5.01 55.75 4.66
C THR A 21 5.42 54.30 4.98
N PRO A 22 6.37 53.71 4.22
CA PRO A 22 6.88 52.36 4.51
C PRO A 22 7.42 52.20 5.93
N GLU A 23 8.06 53.23 6.47
CA GLU A 23 8.63 53.27 7.82
C GLU A 23 7.53 53.24 8.89
N GLN A 24 6.48 54.04 8.70
CA GLN A 24 5.34 54.09 9.60
C GLN A 24 4.57 52.77 9.61
N LEU A 25 4.37 52.17 8.42
CA LEU A 25 3.61 50.93 8.29
C LEU A 25 4.39 49.73 8.84
N ALA A 26 5.71 49.68 8.64
CA ALA A 26 6.57 48.66 9.25
C ALA A 26 6.57 48.76 10.78
N GLY A 27 6.60 49.99 11.32
CA GLY A 27 6.48 50.26 12.75
C GLY A 27 5.13 49.79 13.31
N ALA A 28 4.02 50.16 12.67
CA ALA A 28 2.67 49.79 13.10
C ALA A 28 2.43 48.27 13.08
N ILE A 29 2.91 47.55 12.06
CA ILE A 29 2.82 46.08 12.00
C ILE A 29 3.65 45.41 13.10
N SER A 30 4.80 45.99 13.45
CA SER A 30 5.69 45.46 14.48
C SER A 30 5.18 45.70 15.90
N GLN A 31 4.29 46.68 16.10
CA GLN A 31 3.64 46.97 17.39
C GLN A 31 2.43 46.07 17.67
N ILE A 32 1.97 45.27 16.70
CA ILE A 32 0.88 44.32 16.92
C ILE A 32 1.38 43.19 17.82
N GLY A 33 0.89 43.11 19.06
CA GLY A 33 1.38 42.14 20.07
C GLY A 33 1.30 40.65 19.69
N LYS A 34 0.57 40.30 18.62
CA LYS A 34 0.55 38.94 18.05
C LYS A 34 1.65 38.67 17.01
N ASN A 35 2.49 39.67 16.67
CA ASN A 35 3.59 39.57 15.71
C ASN A 35 4.95 39.78 16.40
N ARG A 36 5.41 38.79 17.19
CA ARG A 36 6.65 38.89 17.99
C ARG A 36 7.94 39.06 17.18
N SER A 37 7.93 38.68 15.90
CA SER A 37 9.07 38.80 14.98
C SER A 37 9.17 40.16 14.29
N GLY A 38 8.14 41.01 14.39
CA GLY A 38 8.05 42.26 13.64
C GLY A 38 7.95 42.06 12.13
N ILE A 39 8.10 43.15 11.36
CA ILE A 39 8.28 43.09 9.90
C ILE A 39 9.47 43.95 9.49
N GLU A 40 10.30 43.42 8.59
CA GLU A 40 11.45 44.18 8.10
C GLU A 40 11.00 45.36 7.22
N LEU A 41 11.58 46.53 7.47
CA LEU A 41 11.33 47.75 6.69
C LEU A 41 11.52 47.54 5.18
N ARG A 42 12.54 46.78 4.79
CA ARG A 42 12.84 46.46 3.39
C ARG A 42 11.70 45.70 2.71
N THR A 43 11.01 44.83 3.45
CA THR A 43 9.85 44.09 2.93
C THR A 43 8.67 45.02 2.68
N VAL A 44 8.44 46.01 3.55
CA VAL A 44 7.37 47.00 3.38
C VAL A 44 7.69 47.99 2.27
N GLN A 45 8.94 48.44 2.14
CA GLN A 45 9.38 49.30 1.04
C GLN A 45 9.15 48.64 -0.33
N LEU A 46 9.34 47.32 -0.43
CA LEU A 46 9.01 46.58 -1.65
C LEU A 46 7.51 46.66 -1.99
N TRP A 47 6.59 46.77 -1.03
CA TRP A 47 5.16 46.88 -1.36
C TRP A 47 4.78 48.21 -2.02
N PHE A 48 5.59 49.24 -1.82
CA PHE A 48 5.41 50.57 -2.42
C PHE A 48 6.16 50.73 -3.75
N GLN A 49 6.94 49.73 -4.17
CA GLN A 49 7.65 49.70 -5.44
C GLN A 49 6.92 48.82 -6.45
N ASP A 50 7.01 49.17 -7.73
CA ASP A 50 6.57 48.30 -8.81
C ASP A 50 7.51 47.09 -8.91
N ASN A 51 7.10 45.97 -8.30
CA ASN A 51 7.84 44.72 -8.38
C ASN A 51 6.93 43.52 -8.65
N GLN A 52 7.59 42.40 -8.96
CA GLN A 52 6.92 41.14 -9.27
C GLN A 52 6.53 40.34 -8.02
N LYS A 53 6.93 40.79 -6.83
CA LYS A 53 6.63 40.12 -5.56
C LYS A 53 5.29 40.64 -5.02
N GLY A 54 4.43 39.74 -4.56
CA GLY A 54 3.16 40.12 -3.93
C GLY A 54 3.32 40.37 -2.44
N ILE A 55 2.27 40.84 -1.78
CA ILE A 55 2.18 40.87 -0.31
C ILE A 55 1.72 39.47 0.14
N SER A 56 2.40 38.85 1.11
CA SER A 56 2.00 37.51 1.60
C SER A 56 0.65 37.56 2.33
N ALA A 57 -0.04 36.41 2.41
CA ALA A 57 -1.35 36.32 3.07
C ALA A 57 -1.29 36.69 4.56
N GLN A 58 -0.17 36.41 5.24
CA GLN A 58 0.06 36.81 6.63
C GLN A 58 0.16 38.33 6.76
N ASN A 59 0.90 38.98 5.86
CA ASN A 59 1.05 40.43 5.85
C ASN A 59 -0.25 41.14 5.47
N ILE A 60 -1.08 40.54 4.61
CA ILE A 60 -2.44 41.03 4.34
C ILE A 60 -3.31 41.01 5.59
N ARG A 61 -3.21 39.99 6.45
CA ARG A 61 -3.95 39.95 7.73
C ARG A 61 -3.51 41.06 8.67
N TRP A 62 -2.20 41.36 8.73
CA TRP A 62 -1.70 42.47 9.55
C TRP A 62 -2.16 43.82 9.02
N LEU A 63 -2.10 44.04 7.70
CA LEU A 63 -2.60 45.24 7.06
C LEU A 63 -4.11 45.42 7.27
N ALA A 64 -4.88 44.34 7.15
CA ALA A 64 -6.32 44.38 7.39
C ALA A 64 -6.66 44.78 8.82
N ARG A 65 -5.86 44.32 9.80
CA ARG A 65 -6.02 44.68 11.21
C ARG A 65 -5.68 46.14 11.49
N ILE A 66 -4.68 46.69 10.80
CA ILE A 66 -4.30 48.10 10.90
C ILE A 66 -5.38 48.97 10.25
N PHE A 67 -5.81 48.65 9.02
CA PHE A 67 -6.84 49.42 8.32
C PHE A 67 -8.22 49.29 8.96
N GLY A 68 -8.50 48.18 9.66
CA GLY A 68 -9.70 47.98 10.46
C GLY A 68 -9.65 48.56 11.87
N CYS A 69 -8.58 49.28 12.26
CA CYS A 69 -8.40 49.87 13.60
C CYS A 69 -8.64 48.89 14.77
N GLY A 70 -8.40 47.59 14.57
CA GLY A 70 -8.66 46.56 15.57
C GLY A 70 -10.13 46.13 15.74
N ASP A 71 -11.09 46.73 15.01
CA ASP A 71 -12.47 46.23 14.94
C ASP A 71 -12.52 44.92 14.13
N THR A 72 -13.26 43.94 14.64
CA THR A 72 -13.35 42.59 14.06
C THR A 72 -14.12 42.60 12.74
N HIS A 73 -15.18 43.42 12.63
CA HIS A 73 -15.98 43.49 11.41
C HIS A 73 -15.23 44.21 10.29
N ALA A 74 -14.71 45.42 10.57
CA ALA A 74 -13.91 46.16 9.61
C ALA A 74 -12.64 45.42 9.18
N THR A 75 -11.95 44.72 10.10
CA THR A 75 -10.77 43.89 9.75
C THR A 75 -11.12 42.77 8.76
N SER A 76 -12.28 42.13 8.92
CA SER A 76 -12.74 41.08 8.00
C SER A 76 -13.00 41.63 6.60
N GLU A 77 -13.69 42.76 6.50
CA GLU A 77 -13.95 43.44 5.22
C GLU A 77 -12.65 43.86 4.53
N TRP A 78 -11.71 44.44 5.27
CA TRP A 78 -10.39 44.80 4.77
C TRP A 78 -9.60 43.59 4.29
N GLN A 79 -9.67 42.47 5.00
CA GLN A 79 -8.98 41.24 4.62
C GLN A 79 -9.53 40.66 3.32
N VAL A 80 -10.85 40.68 3.13
CA VAL A 80 -11.51 40.25 1.88
C VAL A 80 -11.12 41.16 0.72
N ALA A 81 -11.17 42.48 0.92
CA ALA A 81 -10.84 43.47 -0.10
C ALA A 81 -9.37 43.36 -0.55
N LEU A 82 -8.42 43.24 0.39
CA LEU A 82 -7.00 43.10 0.11
C LEU A 82 -6.66 41.77 -0.59
N SER A 83 -7.30 40.67 -0.17
CA SER A 83 -7.10 39.35 -0.79
C SER A 83 -7.65 39.33 -2.23
N ALA A 84 -8.79 39.96 -2.47
CA ALA A 84 -9.36 40.11 -3.81
C ALA A 84 -8.45 40.97 -4.71
N ALA A 85 -7.87 42.06 -4.20
CA ALA A 85 -6.92 42.90 -4.92
C ALA A 85 -5.62 42.14 -5.26
N GLN A 86 -5.13 41.29 -4.35
CA GLN A 86 -3.97 40.43 -4.61
C GLN A 86 -4.28 39.40 -5.72
N SER A 87 -5.47 38.79 -5.70
CA SER A 87 -5.89 37.85 -6.74
C SER A 87 -5.92 38.52 -8.13
N ARG A 88 -6.51 39.73 -8.22
CA ARG A 88 -6.56 40.52 -9.46
C ARG A 88 -5.19 40.95 -9.97
N THR A 89 -4.26 41.30 -9.09
CA THR A 89 -2.89 41.66 -9.51
C THR A 89 -2.10 40.44 -9.94
N THR A 90 -2.32 39.29 -9.31
CA THR A 90 -1.71 38.01 -9.68
C THR A 90 -2.22 37.51 -11.03
N SER A 91 -3.52 37.65 -11.32
CA SER A 91 -4.09 37.31 -12.63
C SER A 91 -3.53 38.20 -13.74
N LYS A 92 -3.50 39.52 -13.53
CA LYS A 92 -2.89 40.48 -14.48
C LYS A 92 -1.41 40.21 -14.73
N ARG A 93 -0.66 39.73 -13.72
CA ARG A 93 0.75 39.32 -13.88
C ARG A 93 0.90 38.04 -14.71
N ARG A 94 0.01 37.07 -14.53
CA ARG A 94 -0.03 35.84 -15.36
C ARG A 94 -0.31 36.16 -16.82
N GLU A 95 -1.26 37.06 -17.08
CA GLU A 95 -1.58 37.53 -18.44
C GLU A 95 -0.39 38.25 -19.10
N LYS A 96 0.30 39.14 -18.38
CA LYS A 96 1.51 39.82 -18.89
C LYS A 96 2.66 38.85 -19.19
N ARG A 97 2.81 37.77 -18.41
CA ARG A 97 3.83 36.74 -18.63
C ARG A 97 3.48 35.81 -19.80
N ALA A 98 2.20 35.65 -20.11
CA ALA A 98 1.71 34.89 -21.26
C ALA A 98 1.77 35.67 -22.59
N ALA A 99 1.81 37.01 -22.55
CA ALA A 99 1.73 37.88 -23.72
C ALA A 99 3.09 38.32 -24.33
N SER A 100 4.23 37.82 -23.86
CA SER A 100 5.56 38.16 -24.40
C SER A 100 6.15 37.02 -25.25
N PRO A 101 6.50 37.22 -26.54
CA PRO A 101 7.05 36.17 -27.40
C PRO A 101 8.60 36.21 -27.54
N THR A 102 9.28 35.14 -27.07
CA THR A 102 10.58 34.50 -27.47
C THR A 102 11.89 35.35 -27.60
N PRO A 103 13.15 34.81 -27.70
CA PRO A 103 13.64 33.42 -27.87
C PRO A 103 14.77 32.95 -26.90
N GLU A 104 15.26 31.71 -27.09
CA GLU A 104 16.36 31.02 -26.40
C GLU A 104 17.75 31.71 -26.53
N THR A 105 18.63 31.55 -25.51
CA THR A 105 20.09 31.32 -25.67
C THR A 105 20.79 30.97 -24.34
N VAL A 106 21.38 29.77 -24.31
CA VAL A 106 22.73 29.35 -23.85
C VAL A 106 23.42 30.05 -22.65
N VAL A 107 23.61 29.25 -21.58
CA VAL A 107 24.77 29.08 -20.66
C VAL A 107 25.44 30.32 -20.04
N ASP A 108 25.41 30.41 -18.70
CA ASP A 108 26.65 30.48 -17.92
C ASP A 108 26.49 30.02 -16.46
N ARG A 109 27.52 29.31 -16.01
CA ARG A 109 27.63 28.57 -14.75
C ARG A 109 28.69 29.28 -13.92
N GLU A 110 28.31 30.06 -12.91
CA GLU A 110 29.20 30.30 -11.77
C GLU A 110 28.48 30.85 -10.52
N ASN A 111 28.57 30.05 -9.46
CA ASN A 111 28.80 30.42 -8.06
C ASN A 111 28.04 31.62 -7.46
N ARG A 112 26.93 31.32 -6.77
CA ARG A 112 26.54 32.07 -5.56
C ARG A 112 26.06 31.10 -4.48
N GLN A 113 26.96 30.78 -3.56
CA GLN A 113 26.60 30.39 -2.21
C GLN A 113 25.87 31.57 -1.55
N THR A 114 24.63 31.34 -1.12
CA THR A 114 23.97 32.16 -0.09
C THR A 114 23.24 31.24 0.89
N PRO A 115 23.19 31.60 2.18
CA PRO A 115 22.86 30.70 3.29
C PRO A 115 21.35 30.56 3.47
N ASP A 116 20.94 29.37 3.95
CA ASP A 116 19.66 29.04 4.59
C ASP A 116 18.51 30.03 4.39
N ALA A 117 17.81 29.89 3.26
CA ALA A 117 16.43 30.31 3.17
C ALA A 117 15.57 29.20 3.78
N ILE A 118 15.08 29.46 5.01
CA ILE A 118 13.97 28.74 5.62
C ILE A 118 12.81 28.79 4.60
N ASN A 119 12.61 27.67 3.90
CA ASN A 119 11.45 27.47 3.06
C ASN A 119 10.24 27.35 3.99
N ASP A 120 9.58 28.48 4.24
CA ASP A 120 8.17 28.48 4.62
C ASP A 120 7.38 27.91 3.45
N VAL A 121 7.31 26.58 3.44
CA VAL A 121 6.32 25.80 2.72
C VAL A 121 4.98 26.34 3.19
N GLU A 122 4.30 27.10 2.34
CA GLU A 122 2.84 27.25 2.42
C GLU A 122 2.26 25.84 2.28
N THR A 123 2.18 25.10 3.39
CA THR A 123 1.38 23.88 3.46
C THR A 123 -0.05 24.30 3.16
N PRO A 124 -0.66 23.80 2.08
CA PRO A 124 -2.08 24.01 1.86
C PRO A 124 -2.83 23.54 3.10
N ARG A 125 -3.86 24.29 3.51
CA ARG A 125 -4.82 23.89 4.55
C ARG A 125 -5.15 22.40 4.40
N GLY A 126 -4.64 21.60 5.33
CA GLY A 126 -4.96 20.19 5.58
C GLY A 126 -5.61 19.44 4.43
N GLU A 127 -4.91 19.26 3.31
CA GLU A 127 -5.27 18.16 2.40
C GLU A 127 -5.03 16.87 3.18
N ALA A 128 -6.09 16.14 3.50
CA ALA A 128 -5.97 14.80 4.05
C ALA A 128 -5.04 14.01 3.12
N LYS A 129 -3.86 13.63 3.62
CA LYS A 129 -2.85 12.90 2.86
C LYS A 129 -3.54 11.72 2.16
N ASN A 130 -3.44 11.65 0.84
CA ASN A 130 -4.13 10.63 0.07
C ASN A 130 -3.58 9.24 0.44
N LEU A 131 -4.44 8.33 0.90
CA LEU A 131 -4.05 6.98 1.33
C LEU A 131 -3.25 6.22 0.26
N ALA A 132 -3.56 6.44 -1.03
CA ALA A 132 -2.81 5.84 -2.13
C ALA A 132 -1.34 6.31 -2.16
N LEU A 133 -1.09 7.59 -1.87
CA LEU A 133 0.26 8.16 -1.83
C LEU A 133 1.01 7.71 -0.57
N ILE A 134 0.33 7.64 0.58
CA ILE A 134 0.93 7.10 1.82
C ILE A 134 1.35 5.64 1.61
N THR A 135 0.49 4.86 0.97
CA THR A 135 0.77 3.44 0.70
C THR A 135 1.96 3.31 -0.26
N ASP A 136 2.02 4.13 -1.31
CA ASP A 136 3.16 4.18 -2.22
C ASP A 136 4.48 4.56 -1.51
N GLU A 137 4.47 5.59 -0.67
CA GLU A 137 5.63 5.99 0.14
C GLU A 137 6.10 4.86 1.06
N LEU A 138 5.15 4.15 1.70
CA LEU A 138 5.45 3.04 2.59
C LEU A 138 6.16 1.88 1.86
N PHE A 139 5.70 1.52 0.66
CA PHE A 139 6.31 0.45 -0.16
C PHE A 139 7.61 0.91 -0.86
N LYS A 140 7.80 2.21 -1.08
CA LYS A 140 9.05 2.77 -1.62
C LYS A 140 10.15 2.96 -0.58
N GLY A 141 9.81 2.89 0.71
CA GLY A 141 10.80 2.87 1.80
C GLY A 141 11.81 1.72 1.65
N PRO A 142 12.82 1.62 2.53
CA PRO A 142 13.76 0.50 2.52
C PRO A 142 13.02 -0.85 2.42
N SER A 143 13.49 -1.78 1.57
CA SER A 143 12.74 -3.01 1.22
C SER A 143 12.44 -3.89 2.44
N LEU A 144 13.23 -3.76 3.50
CA LEU A 144 13.04 -4.46 4.77
C LEU A 144 12.10 -3.75 5.75
N THR A 145 11.70 -2.50 5.54
CA THR A 145 10.86 -1.74 6.50
C THR A 145 9.52 -2.44 6.73
N LEU A 146 8.81 -2.81 5.67
CA LEU A 146 7.54 -3.51 5.76
C LEU A 146 7.68 -4.91 6.42
N PRO A 147 8.60 -5.78 5.98
CA PRO A 147 8.93 -7.02 6.69
C PRO A 147 9.23 -6.84 8.19
N ILE A 148 10.02 -5.83 8.55
CA ILE A 148 10.36 -5.55 9.96
C ILE A 148 9.10 -5.19 10.75
N ILE A 149 8.21 -4.36 10.20
CA ILE A 149 6.93 -4.04 10.86
C ILE A 149 6.13 -5.32 11.11
N VAL A 150 6.01 -6.18 10.10
CA VAL A 150 5.31 -7.48 10.21
C VAL A 150 5.94 -8.35 11.32
N TRP A 151 7.26 -8.52 11.30
CA TRP A 151 7.97 -9.34 12.29
C TRP A 151 7.91 -8.77 13.70
N VAL A 152 8.02 -7.45 13.88
CA VAL A 152 7.94 -6.81 15.20
C VAL A 152 6.53 -6.95 15.78
N CYS A 153 5.49 -6.73 14.97
CA CYS A 153 4.11 -6.88 15.43
C CYS A 153 3.79 -8.34 15.80
N CYS A 154 4.20 -9.32 15.00
CA CYS A 154 3.99 -10.72 15.34
C CYS A 154 4.87 -11.18 16.50
N GLY A 155 6.13 -10.74 16.56
CA GLY A 155 7.01 -11.02 17.70
C GLY A 155 6.39 -10.50 19.00
N THR A 156 5.75 -9.34 18.97
CA THR A 156 4.96 -8.83 20.10
C THR A 156 3.80 -9.77 20.44
N LEU A 157 3.07 -10.25 19.43
CA LEU A 157 1.99 -11.22 19.63
C LEU A 157 2.50 -12.57 20.20
N TRP A 158 3.69 -13.04 19.80
CA TRP A 158 4.34 -14.21 20.38
C TRP A 158 4.64 -14.01 21.86
N PHE A 159 5.21 -12.86 22.23
CA PHE A 159 5.48 -12.55 23.63
C PHE A 159 4.19 -12.50 24.44
N VAL A 160 3.11 -11.96 23.88
CA VAL A 160 1.79 -11.96 24.53
C VAL A 160 1.26 -13.40 24.67
N ALA A 161 1.31 -14.22 23.62
CA ALA A 161 0.90 -15.62 23.67
C ALA A 161 1.73 -16.44 24.67
N TYR A 162 3.03 -16.15 24.77
CA TYR A 162 3.89 -16.77 25.78
C TYR A 162 3.49 -16.35 27.19
N ALA A 163 3.34 -15.04 27.43
CA ALA A 163 3.00 -14.49 28.74
C ALA A 163 1.64 -14.98 29.27
N VAL A 164 0.68 -15.21 28.37
CA VAL A 164 -0.65 -15.72 28.71
C VAL A 164 -0.70 -17.26 28.70
N GLY A 165 0.36 -17.94 28.27
CA GLY A 165 0.46 -19.41 28.30
C GLY A 165 -0.15 -20.13 27.10
N THR A 166 -0.49 -19.43 26.02
CA THR A 166 -1.14 -19.98 24.81
C THR A 166 -0.20 -20.37 23.67
N HIS A 167 1.11 -20.20 23.87
CA HIS A 167 2.15 -20.52 22.88
C HIS A 167 2.24 -22.02 22.53
N ASP A 168 2.17 -22.91 23.52
CA ASP A 168 2.23 -24.37 23.36
C ASP A 168 1.16 -25.04 24.24
N ILE A 169 -0.02 -25.24 23.66
CA ILE A 169 -1.16 -25.84 24.35
C ILE A 169 -1.58 -27.12 23.65
N THR A 170 -1.90 -28.13 24.47
CA THR A 170 -2.71 -29.27 24.09
C THR A 170 -3.99 -29.35 24.94
N TYR A 171 -5.13 -29.62 24.33
CA TYR A 171 -6.39 -29.91 25.04
C TYR A 171 -6.93 -31.28 24.64
N ARG A 172 -7.83 -31.85 25.44
CA ARG A 172 -8.47 -33.14 25.12
C ARG A 172 -9.82 -32.87 24.48
N VAL A 173 -10.02 -33.37 23.26
CA VAL A 173 -11.30 -33.25 22.53
C VAL A 173 -12.35 -34.17 23.16
N SER A 174 -11.92 -35.37 23.56
CA SER A 174 -12.64 -36.36 24.38
C SER A 174 -11.62 -37.09 25.26
N ASP A 175 -12.06 -38.03 26.11
CA ASP A 175 -11.20 -38.77 27.06
C ASP A 175 -9.97 -39.48 26.42
N SER A 176 -9.93 -39.62 25.10
CA SER A 176 -8.91 -40.39 24.36
C SER A 176 -7.97 -39.58 23.45
N PHE A 177 -8.28 -38.34 23.06
CA PHE A 177 -7.53 -37.65 21.99
C PHE A 177 -6.97 -36.28 22.42
N PRO A 178 -5.65 -36.19 22.72
CA PRO A 178 -4.98 -34.90 22.93
C PRO A 178 -4.73 -34.19 21.60
N LYS A 179 -5.12 -32.92 21.50
CA LYS A 179 -5.02 -32.07 20.32
C LYS A 179 -4.10 -30.89 20.59
N GLN A 180 -3.08 -30.72 19.77
CA GLN A 180 -2.15 -29.60 19.82
C GLN A 180 -2.69 -28.40 19.06
N VAL A 181 -2.84 -27.26 19.75
CA VAL A 181 -3.45 -26.04 19.18
C VAL A 181 -2.71 -24.76 19.50
N GLY A 182 -1.59 -24.82 20.25
CA GLY A 182 -0.81 -23.64 20.63
C GLY A 182 -0.36 -22.79 19.44
N PHE A 183 -0.11 -21.50 19.70
CA PHE A 183 0.27 -20.51 18.69
C PHE A 183 1.41 -21.00 17.76
N PHE A 184 2.45 -21.62 18.32
CA PHE A 184 3.62 -22.10 17.56
C PHE A 184 3.30 -23.20 16.55
N TRP A 185 2.17 -23.88 16.73
CA TRP A 185 1.76 -25.00 15.88
C TRP A 185 0.81 -24.59 14.77
N SER A 186 0.55 -23.28 14.63
CA SER A 186 -0.32 -22.76 13.59
C SER A 186 0.49 -22.34 12.35
N PRO A 187 0.50 -23.13 11.26
CA PRO A 187 1.30 -22.82 10.08
C PRO A 187 0.85 -21.54 9.36
N SER A 188 -0.41 -21.10 9.52
CA SER A 188 -0.86 -19.83 8.95
C SER A 188 -0.10 -18.64 9.55
N TRP A 189 0.16 -18.66 10.85
CA TRP A 189 0.90 -17.60 11.55
C TRP A 189 2.41 -17.73 11.30
N ILE A 190 2.96 -18.94 11.45
CA ILE A 190 4.42 -19.16 11.42
C ILE A 190 4.98 -19.21 10.00
N ILE A 191 4.25 -19.77 9.04
CA ILE A 191 4.72 -19.88 7.65
C ILE A 191 4.07 -18.79 6.81
N GLY A 192 2.74 -18.68 6.85
CA GLY A 192 1.97 -17.71 6.06
C GLY A 192 2.38 -16.27 6.37
N GLU A 193 2.17 -15.85 7.61
CA GLU A 193 2.35 -14.45 8.00
C GLU A 193 3.81 -14.06 8.29
N MET A 194 4.63 -14.97 8.85
CA MET A 194 6.03 -14.66 9.19
C MET A 194 7.03 -14.82 8.06
N ILE A 195 6.74 -15.65 7.06
CA ILE A 195 7.69 -15.94 5.99
C ILE A 195 7.13 -15.51 4.64
N LEU A 196 5.99 -16.08 4.23
CA LEU A 196 5.47 -15.89 2.88
C LEU A 196 5.00 -14.45 2.62
N LEU A 197 4.29 -13.84 3.57
CA LEU A 197 3.81 -12.47 3.41
C LEU A 197 4.95 -11.43 3.33
N PRO A 198 5.96 -11.43 4.23
CA PRO A 198 7.14 -10.58 4.08
C PRO A 198 7.83 -10.73 2.71
N MET A 199 7.92 -11.96 2.18
CA MET A 199 8.47 -12.18 0.83
C MET A 199 7.64 -11.50 -0.26
N VAL A 200 6.31 -11.49 -0.14
CA VAL A 200 5.42 -10.72 -1.04
C VAL A 200 5.74 -9.23 -0.94
N LEU A 201 5.81 -8.68 0.27
CA LEU A 201 6.05 -7.26 0.50
C LEU A 201 7.40 -6.82 -0.05
N MET A 202 8.46 -7.62 0.13
CA MET A 202 9.78 -7.35 -0.47
C MET A 202 9.71 -7.35 -1.99
N SER A 203 9.12 -8.40 -2.60
CA SER A 203 9.00 -8.52 -4.07
C SER A 203 8.26 -7.34 -4.68
N VAL A 204 7.15 -6.91 -4.06
CA VAL A 204 6.36 -5.77 -4.54
C VAL A 204 7.11 -4.46 -4.35
N SER A 205 7.77 -4.27 -3.21
CA SER A 205 8.58 -3.06 -2.94
C SER A 205 9.70 -2.89 -3.96
N ASP A 206 10.42 -3.96 -4.29
CA ASP A 206 11.50 -3.93 -5.28
C ASP A 206 10.97 -3.66 -6.69
N THR A 207 9.82 -4.26 -7.03
CA THR A 207 9.14 -4.00 -8.31
C THR A 207 8.68 -2.56 -8.42
N LEU A 208 8.12 -2.01 -7.35
CA LEU A 208 7.64 -0.64 -7.31
C LEU A 208 8.79 0.38 -7.44
N LYS A 209 9.92 0.14 -6.77
CA LYS A 209 11.13 0.96 -6.90
C LYS A 209 11.72 0.88 -8.31
N SER A 210 11.86 -0.32 -8.85
CA SER A 210 12.34 -0.53 -10.21
C SER A 210 11.44 0.15 -11.24
N TRP A 211 10.11 0.04 -11.06
CA TRP A 211 9.13 0.71 -11.90
C TRP A 211 9.26 2.23 -11.82
N THR A 212 9.06 2.80 -10.64
CA THR A 212 8.99 4.26 -10.46
C THR A 212 10.32 4.98 -10.59
N GLY A 213 11.44 4.25 -10.56
CA GLY A 213 12.78 4.76 -10.85
C GLY A 213 13.19 4.52 -12.30
N PRO A 214 14.13 3.60 -12.58
CA PRO A 214 14.78 3.50 -13.89
C PRO A 214 13.85 3.01 -15.00
N SER A 215 12.97 2.04 -14.73
CA SER A 215 12.22 1.36 -15.78
C SER A 215 11.19 2.28 -16.44
N ARG A 216 10.37 2.96 -15.64
CA ARG A 216 9.39 3.90 -16.17
C ARG A 216 10.06 5.08 -16.87
N ASN A 217 11.11 5.66 -16.28
CA ASN A 217 11.80 6.80 -16.90
C ASN A 217 12.44 6.43 -18.24
N SER A 218 13.01 5.23 -18.37
CA SER A 218 13.52 4.72 -19.65
C SER A 218 12.43 4.70 -20.72
N LEU A 219 11.26 4.13 -20.40
CA LEU A 219 10.14 4.07 -21.34
C LEU A 219 9.58 5.45 -21.70
N LEU A 220 9.60 6.39 -20.75
CA LEU A 220 9.10 7.75 -20.97
C LEU A 220 10.06 8.64 -21.76
N SER A 221 11.37 8.38 -21.71
CA SER A 221 12.37 9.16 -22.44
C SER A 221 12.15 9.15 -23.95
N ALA A 222 11.51 8.09 -24.47
CA ALA A 222 11.13 7.94 -25.88
C ALA A 222 9.81 8.66 -26.25
N ILE A 223 9.11 9.26 -25.29
CA ILE A 223 7.78 9.85 -25.50
C ILE A 223 7.86 11.38 -25.41
N ASN A 224 7.69 12.08 -26.54
CA ASN A 224 7.65 13.55 -26.61
C ASN A 224 6.41 14.20 -25.95
N SER A 225 5.53 13.40 -25.35
CA SER A 225 4.29 13.84 -24.70
C SER A 225 4.46 13.72 -23.20
N SER A 226 3.99 14.67 -22.39
CA SER A 226 4.02 14.55 -20.93
C SER A 226 3.01 13.49 -20.47
N PRO A 227 3.44 12.25 -20.18
CA PRO A 227 2.54 11.23 -19.69
C PRO A 227 2.11 11.61 -18.28
N GLN A 228 0.97 11.07 -17.85
CA GLN A 228 0.46 11.31 -16.51
C GLN A 228 1.50 10.95 -15.45
N SER A 229 1.63 11.76 -14.40
CA SER A 229 2.57 11.48 -13.32
C SER A 229 2.15 10.23 -12.52
N TRP A 230 3.14 9.48 -12.02
CA TRP A 230 2.90 8.29 -11.19
C TRP A 230 1.93 8.58 -10.03
N GLY A 231 2.18 9.67 -9.29
CA GLY A 231 1.32 10.07 -8.18
C GLY A 231 -0.13 10.33 -8.61
N ARG A 232 -0.37 10.91 -9.78
CA ARG A 232 -1.73 11.15 -10.28
C ARG A 232 -2.45 9.85 -10.63
N ARG A 233 -1.74 8.85 -11.18
CA ARG A 233 -2.32 7.52 -11.44
C ARG A 233 -2.73 6.79 -10.16
N LEU A 234 -1.95 6.94 -9.08
CA LEU A 234 -2.32 6.40 -7.78
C LEU A 234 -3.57 7.08 -7.20
N VAL A 235 -3.65 8.41 -7.35
CA VAL A 235 -4.81 9.19 -6.88
C VAL A 235 -6.10 8.79 -7.59
N GLU A 236 -6.05 8.41 -8.87
CA GLU A 236 -7.21 7.86 -9.60
C GLU A 236 -7.73 6.57 -8.98
N HIS A 237 -6.86 5.78 -8.34
CA HIS A 237 -7.22 4.56 -7.64
C HIS A 237 -7.44 4.77 -6.13
N SER A 238 -7.53 6.02 -5.65
CA SER A 238 -7.67 6.35 -4.22
C SER A 238 -8.89 5.71 -3.57
N LEU A 239 -10.00 5.59 -4.31
CA LEU A 239 -11.20 4.91 -3.82
C LEU A 239 -10.94 3.42 -3.55
N ALA A 240 -10.18 2.74 -4.42
CA ALA A 240 -9.84 1.33 -4.23
C ALA A 240 -8.96 1.12 -2.99
N PHE A 241 -7.94 1.96 -2.76
CA PHE A 241 -7.13 1.91 -1.53
C PHE A 241 -7.97 2.12 -0.27
N LYS A 242 -8.91 3.07 -0.29
CA LYS A 242 -9.82 3.32 0.84
C LYS A 242 -10.76 2.14 1.09
N LEU A 243 -11.32 1.55 0.03
CA LEU A 243 -12.17 0.37 0.15
C LEU A 243 -11.41 -0.83 0.71
N ILE A 244 -10.17 -1.06 0.26
CA ILE A 244 -9.31 -2.12 0.81
C ILE A 244 -9.11 -1.90 2.32
N LEU A 245 -8.78 -0.69 2.75
CA LEU A 245 -8.63 -0.37 4.17
C LEU A 245 -9.93 -0.64 4.95
N VAL A 246 -11.09 -0.21 4.44
CA VAL A 246 -12.39 -0.46 5.09
C VAL A 246 -12.68 -1.95 5.19
N VAL A 247 -12.47 -2.73 4.12
CA VAL A 247 -12.71 -4.18 4.12
C VAL A 247 -11.78 -4.88 5.11
N CYS A 248 -10.52 -4.47 5.20
CA CYS A 248 -9.57 -5.08 6.13
C CYS A 248 -9.87 -4.72 7.59
N THR A 249 -10.26 -3.47 7.87
CA THR A 249 -10.56 -3.03 9.24
C THR A 249 -11.93 -3.49 9.72
N VAL A 250 -12.98 -3.35 8.89
CA VAL A 250 -14.35 -3.68 9.29
C VAL A 250 -14.63 -5.16 9.03
N GLY A 251 -14.33 -5.66 7.83
CA GLY A 251 -14.61 -7.04 7.46
C GLY A 251 -13.70 -8.03 8.16
N ILE A 252 -12.39 -7.93 7.90
CA ILE A 252 -11.42 -8.92 8.38
C ILE A 252 -11.11 -8.74 9.86
N PHE A 253 -10.83 -7.53 10.32
CA PHE A 253 -10.56 -7.32 11.73
C PHE A 253 -11.85 -7.39 12.55
N PHE A 254 -12.76 -6.42 12.44
CA PHE A 254 -13.85 -6.30 13.41
C PHE A 254 -14.91 -7.41 13.29
N LEU A 255 -15.48 -7.64 12.11
CA LEU A 255 -16.58 -8.59 11.93
C LEU A 255 -16.13 -10.04 12.09
N GLN A 256 -14.99 -10.44 11.51
CA GLN A 256 -14.50 -11.81 11.70
C GLN A 256 -14.01 -12.04 13.14
N TRP A 257 -13.36 -11.08 13.79
CA TRP A 257 -13.02 -11.22 15.21
C TRP A 257 -14.27 -11.40 16.07
N ALA A 258 -15.30 -10.57 15.83
CA ALA A 258 -16.53 -10.63 16.59
C ALA A 258 -17.22 -12.00 16.42
N GLY A 259 -17.35 -12.47 15.18
CA GLY A 259 -18.01 -13.74 14.88
C GLY A 259 -17.22 -14.99 15.29
N VAL A 260 -15.89 -14.98 15.11
CA VAL A 260 -15.05 -16.17 15.34
C VAL A 260 -14.60 -16.27 16.80
N TYR A 261 -14.39 -15.15 17.51
CA TYR A 261 -13.87 -15.17 18.88
C TYR A 261 -14.80 -14.52 19.89
N LEU A 262 -15.26 -13.28 19.66
CA LEU A 262 -15.99 -12.56 20.70
C LEU A 262 -17.28 -13.28 21.11
N LEU A 263 -18.15 -13.62 20.14
CA LEU A 263 -19.42 -14.28 20.43
C LEU A 263 -19.20 -15.68 21.06
N PRO A 264 -18.37 -16.58 20.49
CA PRO A 264 -18.12 -17.88 21.11
C PRO A 264 -17.52 -17.81 22.52
N LEU A 265 -16.62 -16.84 22.79
CA LEU A 265 -16.02 -16.67 24.11
C LEU A 265 -17.02 -16.13 25.14
N LEU A 266 -18.00 -15.33 24.73
CA LEU A 266 -19.04 -14.81 25.62
C LEU A 266 -20.12 -15.86 25.90
N ASP A 267 -20.53 -16.61 24.90
CA ASP A 267 -21.59 -17.61 25.01
C ASP A 267 -21.10 -18.88 25.73
N GLY A 268 -19.80 -19.18 25.68
CA GLY A 268 -19.20 -20.34 26.35
C GLY A 268 -19.56 -21.69 25.72
N GLU A 269 -20.38 -21.70 24.67
CA GLU A 269 -20.75 -22.87 23.88
C GLU A 269 -20.05 -22.85 22.52
N THR A 270 -19.56 -24.03 22.09
CA THR A 270 -18.90 -24.20 20.79
C THR A 270 -19.70 -25.18 19.94
N ASP A 271 -20.83 -24.74 19.39
CA ASP A 271 -21.59 -25.54 18.44
C ASP A 271 -20.92 -25.61 17.05
N SER A 272 -19.89 -24.80 16.77
CA SER A 272 -19.05 -24.92 15.57
C SER A 272 -17.56 -24.95 15.94
N SER A 273 -16.95 -26.11 15.75
CA SER A 273 -15.78 -26.60 16.49
C SER A 273 -14.47 -26.44 15.73
N MET A 274 -13.91 -25.23 15.73
CA MET A 274 -12.50 -25.02 15.40
C MET A 274 -11.80 -24.40 16.60
N ILE A 275 -11.44 -25.23 17.58
CA ILE A 275 -10.77 -24.75 18.79
C ILE A 275 -9.30 -24.54 18.48
N ASP A 276 -8.85 -23.28 18.53
CA ASP A 276 -7.46 -22.90 18.37
C ASP A 276 -6.84 -22.44 19.70
N TRP A 277 -5.62 -21.90 19.65
CA TRP A 277 -4.88 -21.39 20.81
C TRP A 277 -5.58 -20.31 21.64
N LEU A 278 -6.64 -19.66 21.12
CA LEU A 278 -7.41 -18.63 21.83
C LEU A 278 -8.77 -19.15 22.27
N LEU A 279 -9.48 -19.85 21.40
CA LEU A 279 -10.77 -20.49 21.72
C LEU A 279 -10.62 -21.64 22.74
N VAL A 280 -9.39 -22.13 22.94
CA VAL A 280 -9.10 -23.12 23.99
C VAL A 280 -9.49 -22.64 25.39
N ALA A 281 -9.63 -21.32 25.62
CA ALA A 281 -10.14 -20.75 26.87
C ALA A 281 -11.49 -21.37 27.30
N ILE A 282 -12.32 -21.79 26.35
CA ILE A 282 -13.63 -22.40 26.61
C ILE A 282 -13.48 -23.81 27.21
N LYS A 283 -12.46 -24.57 26.78
CA LYS A 283 -12.20 -25.95 27.24
C LYS A 283 -11.17 -26.05 28.35
N ARG A 284 -10.24 -25.09 28.42
CA ARG A 284 -9.13 -25.00 29.37
C ARG A 284 -9.07 -23.59 29.99
N PRO A 285 -10.09 -23.18 30.76
CA PRO A 285 -10.09 -21.89 31.44
C PRO A 285 -8.99 -21.78 32.51
N ASP A 286 -8.38 -22.92 32.88
CA ASP A 286 -7.22 -23.00 33.77
C ASP A 286 -5.94 -22.43 33.13
N VAL A 287 -5.85 -22.39 31.79
CA VAL A 287 -4.67 -21.88 31.09
C VAL A 287 -4.81 -20.39 30.77
N ILE A 288 -5.95 -19.99 30.24
CA ILE A 288 -6.24 -18.60 29.85
C ILE A 288 -7.66 -18.25 30.25
N SER A 289 -7.83 -17.10 30.90
CA SER A 289 -9.15 -16.58 31.25
C SER A 289 -9.88 -16.01 30.03
N THR A 290 -11.22 -16.09 30.02
CA THR A 290 -12.03 -15.55 28.93
C THR A 290 -11.73 -14.08 28.59
N PRO A 291 -11.60 -13.15 29.57
CA PRO A 291 -11.25 -11.76 29.26
C PRO A 291 -9.87 -11.62 28.60
N ALA A 292 -8.89 -12.42 29.03
CA ALA A 292 -7.57 -12.42 28.41
C ALA A 292 -7.65 -12.96 26.97
N ALA A 293 -8.40 -14.04 26.73
CA ALA A 293 -8.61 -14.58 25.38
C ALA A 293 -9.29 -13.58 24.44
N ILE A 294 -10.29 -12.83 24.92
CA ILE A 294 -10.94 -11.75 24.16
C ILE A 294 -9.94 -10.65 23.79
N MET A 295 -9.12 -10.20 24.74
CA MET A 295 -8.12 -9.16 24.50
C MET A 295 -7.04 -9.62 23.51
N VAL A 296 -6.50 -10.83 23.68
CA VAL A 296 -5.42 -11.34 22.81
C VAL A 296 -5.96 -11.66 21.42
N SER A 297 -7.16 -12.22 21.29
CA SER A 297 -7.81 -12.44 19.99
C SER A 297 -8.10 -11.13 19.25
N PHE A 298 -8.48 -10.07 19.97
CA PHE A 298 -8.67 -8.74 19.39
C PHE A 298 -7.35 -8.20 18.80
N LEU A 299 -6.25 -8.30 19.54
CA LEU A 299 -4.92 -7.89 19.06
C LEU A 299 -4.46 -8.73 17.87
N ALA A 300 -4.69 -10.04 17.92
CA ALA A 300 -4.37 -10.96 16.83
C ALA A 300 -5.11 -10.56 15.54
N PHE A 301 -6.43 -10.30 15.63
CA PHE A 301 -7.23 -9.91 14.47
C PHE A 301 -6.98 -8.49 13.98
N LEU A 302 -6.63 -7.56 14.87
CA LEU A 302 -6.17 -6.22 14.48
C LEU A 302 -4.90 -6.34 13.63
N TYR A 303 -3.97 -7.18 14.07
CA TYR A 303 -2.74 -7.47 13.33
C TYR A 303 -3.04 -8.18 12.00
N SER A 304 -3.90 -9.21 11.98
CA SER A 304 -4.32 -9.83 10.71
C SER A 304 -4.95 -8.81 9.75
N GLY A 305 -5.81 -7.90 10.25
CA GLY A 305 -6.37 -6.81 9.45
C GLY A 305 -5.30 -5.92 8.81
N LEU A 306 -4.25 -5.57 9.56
CA LEU A 306 -3.07 -4.85 9.03
C LEU A 306 -2.36 -5.66 7.94
N LEU A 307 -2.12 -6.95 8.16
CA LEU A 307 -1.45 -7.82 7.19
C LEU A 307 -2.21 -7.93 5.87
N TYR A 308 -3.52 -8.17 5.93
CA TYR A 308 -4.35 -8.25 4.73
C TYR A 308 -4.49 -6.91 4.02
N TRP A 309 -4.48 -5.79 4.76
CA TRP A 309 -4.41 -4.47 4.16
C TRP A 309 -3.11 -4.29 3.37
N LEU A 310 -1.96 -4.67 3.93
CA LEU A 310 -0.67 -4.65 3.22
C LEU A 310 -0.68 -5.57 1.99
N TYR A 311 -1.21 -6.78 2.14
CA TYR A 311 -1.29 -7.76 1.06
C TYR A 311 -2.17 -7.29 -0.10
N PHE A 312 -3.41 -6.86 0.17
CA PHE A 312 -4.32 -6.36 -0.87
C PHE A 312 -3.84 -5.06 -1.50
N SER A 313 -3.21 -4.18 -0.71
CA SER A 313 -2.55 -3.00 -1.25
C SER A 313 -1.41 -3.38 -2.19
N SER A 314 -0.67 -4.46 -1.91
CA SER A 314 0.37 -4.99 -2.79
C SER A 314 -0.20 -5.44 -4.13
N LEU A 315 -1.33 -6.18 -4.11
CA LEU A 315 -2.02 -6.61 -5.33
C LEU A 315 -2.51 -5.41 -6.15
N LEU A 316 -3.07 -4.39 -5.49
CA LEU A 316 -3.53 -3.17 -6.16
C LEU A 316 -2.36 -2.38 -6.76
N LEU A 317 -1.24 -2.23 -6.03
CA LEU A 317 -0.05 -1.56 -6.54
C LEU A 317 0.50 -2.26 -7.78
N LEU A 318 0.61 -3.60 -7.77
CA LEU A 318 1.03 -4.36 -8.94
C LEU A 318 0.07 -4.17 -10.13
N TYR A 319 -1.24 -4.13 -9.88
CA TYR A 319 -2.22 -3.82 -10.92
C TYR A 319 -2.00 -2.42 -11.51
N VAL A 320 -1.76 -1.41 -10.67
CA VAL A 320 -1.50 -0.03 -11.12
C VAL A 320 -0.19 0.04 -11.93
N VAL A 321 0.87 -0.65 -11.50
CA VAL A 321 2.14 -0.77 -12.25
C VAL A 321 1.89 -1.37 -13.63
N VAL A 322 1.17 -2.49 -13.71
CA VAL A 322 0.84 -3.15 -14.98
C VAL A 322 -0.01 -2.25 -15.87
N SER A 323 -0.96 -1.52 -15.29
CA SER A 323 -1.79 -0.57 -16.03
C SER A 323 -0.96 0.59 -16.59
N ASP A 324 -0.09 1.20 -15.78
CA ASP A 324 0.81 2.28 -16.21
C ASP A 324 1.75 1.81 -17.33
N PHE A 325 2.34 0.63 -17.18
CA PHE A 325 3.17 0.01 -18.22
C PHE A 325 2.40 -0.21 -19.52
N SER A 326 1.21 -0.81 -19.43
CA SER A 326 0.39 -1.09 -20.62
C SER A 326 0.03 0.18 -21.37
N ASP A 327 -0.33 1.25 -20.65
CA ASP A 327 -0.68 2.54 -21.24
C ASP A 327 0.53 3.21 -21.91
N ILE A 328 1.71 3.17 -21.26
CA ILE A 328 2.94 3.75 -21.80
C ILE A 328 3.36 3.03 -23.08
N VAL A 329 3.35 1.70 -23.08
CA VAL A 329 3.69 0.88 -24.26
C VAL A 329 2.69 1.13 -25.39
N ALA A 330 1.39 1.24 -25.10
CA ALA A 330 0.38 1.54 -26.11
C ALA A 330 0.60 2.93 -26.75
N LEU A 331 0.99 3.94 -25.98
CA LEU A 331 1.33 5.27 -26.50
C LEU A 331 2.57 5.26 -27.39
N ARG A 332 3.57 4.42 -27.07
CA ARG A 332 4.82 4.29 -27.83
C ARG A 332 4.63 3.49 -29.12
N SER A 333 3.87 2.40 -29.08
CA SER A 333 3.63 1.49 -30.23
C SER A 333 2.99 2.20 -31.43
N TYR A 334 2.35 3.34 -31.21
CA TYR A 334 1.81 4.20 -32.27
C TYR A 334 2.88 5.06 -32.98
N ARG A 335 4.06 5.26 -32.37
CA ARG A 335 5.09 6.20 -32.84
C ARG A 335 6.46 5.58 -33.14
N GLU A 336 6.86 4.51 -32.46
CA GLU A 336 8.19 3.87 -32.59
C GLU A 336 8.12 2.34 -32.43
N LEU A 337 9.12 1.62 -32.99
CA LEU A 337 9.27 0.18 -32.74
C LEU A 337 9.63 -0.08 -31.27
N ALA A 338 8.98 -1.09 -30.69
CA ALA A 338 9.30 -1.59 -29.36
C ALA A 338 10.75 -2.10 -29.30
N THR A 339 11.48 -1.76 -28.23
CA THR A 339 12.87 -2.19 -28.05
C THR A 339 12.96 -3.43 -27.16
N VAL A 340 14.07 -4.17 -27.23
CA VAL A 340 14.35 -5.34 -26.36
C VAL A 340 14.23 -4.97 -24.87
N SER A 341 14.62 -3.74 -24.51
CA SER A 341 14.49 -3.21 -23.14
C SER A 341 13.04 -3.13 -22.65
N ASP A 342 12.06 -2.88 -23.52
CA ASP A 342 10.64 -2.83 -23.14
C ASP A 342 10.13 -4.21 -22.72
N TYR A 343 10.62 -5.25 -23.42
CA TYR A 343 10.28 -6.63 -23.12
C TYR A 343 10.87 -7.08 -21.79
N GLU A 344 12.15 -6.76 -21.52
CA GLU A 344 12.82 -7.10 -20.25
C GLU A 344 12.11 -6.47 -19.05
N ILE A 345 11.68 -5.20 -19.17
CA ILE A 345 10.91 -4.51 -18.13
C ILE A 345 9.57 -5.23 -17.91
N GLY A 346 8.85 -5.56 -18.99
CA GLY A 346 7.58 -6.26 -18.91
C GLY A 346 7.70 -7.68 -18.34
N GLU A 347 8.76 -8.42 -18.68
CA GLU A 347 9.07 -9.75 -18.15
C GLU A 347 9.37 -9.68 -16.64
N HIS A 348 10.14 -8.68 -16.21
CA HIS A 348 10.40 -8.45 -14.79
C HIS A 348 9.11 -8.19 -14.00
N ILE A 349 8.22 -7.34 -14.52
CA ILE A 349 6.90 -7.08 -13.91
C ILE A 349 6.06 -8.37 -13.87
N LEU A 350 6.03 -9.14 -14.97
CA LEU A 350 5.30 -10.41 -15.04
C LEU A 350 5.80 -11.43 -14.03
N LEU A 351 7.12 -11.57 -13.88
CA LEU A 351 7.73 -12.51 -12.95
C LEU A 351 7.45 -12.12 -11.49
N SER A 352 7.49 -10.83 -11.17
CA SER A 352 7.10 -10.36 -9.83
C SER A 352 5.63 -10.60 -9.53
N LEU A 353 4.75 -10.33 -10.50
CA LEU A 353 3.32 -10.63 -10.39
C LEU A 353 3.08 -12.12 -10.15
N PHE A 354 3.78 -13.00 -10.89
CA PHE A 354 3.71 -14.45 -10.71
C PHE A 354 4.19 -14.88 -9.31
N ARG A 355 5.35 -14.38 -8.85
CA ARG A 355 5.87 -14.70 -7.51
C ARG A 355 4.91 -14.28 -6.42
N CYS A 356 4.32 -13.09 -6.54
CA CYS A 356 3.28 -12.60 -5.63
C CYS A 356 2.07 -13.54 -5.63
N ALA A 357 1.61 -13.98 -6.80
CA ALA A 357 0.48 -14.90 -6.92
C ALA A 357 0.76 -16.30 -6.34
N ALA A 358 1.96 -16.84 -6.56
CA ALA A 358 2.39 -18.13 -6.03
C ALA A 358 2.51 -18.08 -4.50
N LEU A 359 3.17 -17.05 -3.95
CA LEU A 359 3.27 -16.83 -2.50
C LEU A 359 1.89 -16.62 -1.86
N GLY A 360 1.03 -15.79 -2.48
CA GLY A 360 -0.33 -15.58 -2.02
C GLY A 360 -1.18 -16.84 -2.00
N SER A 361 -1.01 -17.71 -3.00
CA SER A 361 -1.68 -19.03 -3.04
C SER A 361 -1.15 -19.96 -1.94
N LEU A 362 0.15 -19.92 -1.65
CA LEU A 362 0.74 -20.66 -0.51
C LEU A 362 0.22 -20.13 0.84
N ILE A 363 0.06 -18.80 1.00
CA ILE A 363 -0.56 -18.21 2.20
C ILE A 363 -1.99 -18.76 2.37
N ALA A 364 -2.82 -18.70 1.33
CA ALA A 364 -4.17 -19.26 1.36
C ALA A 364 -4.18 -20.76 1.73
N LEU A 365 -3.24 -21.54 1.19
CA LEU A 365 -3.07 -22.95 1.52
C LEU A 365 -2.71 -23.16 3.00
N THR A 366 -1.80 -22.37 3.58
CA THR A 366 -1.46 -22.50 5.01
C THR A 366 -2.65 -22.23 5.93
N ILE A 367 -3.50 -21.25 5.60
CA ILE A 367 -4.72 -20.94 6.35
C ILE A 367 -5.71 -22.11 6.24
N LYS A 368 -5.92 -22.64 5.04
CA LYS A 368 -6.82 -23.79 4.85
C LYS A 368 -6.31 -25.03 5.56
N VAL A 369 -5.03 -25.34 5.46
CA VAL A 369 -4.40 -26.49 6.12
C VAL A 369 -4.50 -26.37 7.65
N ASN A 370 -4.25 -25.18 8.21
CA ASN A 370 -4.43 -24.91 9.63
C ASN A 370 -5.88 -25.16 10.07
N ALA A 371 -6.85 -24.56 9.37
CA ALA A 371 -8.26 -24.72 9.69
C ALA A 371 -8.76 -26.16 9.56
N ALA A 372 -8.38 -26.85 8.47
CA ALA A 372 -8.74 -28.24 8.24
C ALA A 372 -8.14 -29.15 9.31
N TYR A 373 -6.88 -28.94 9.69
CA TYR A 373 -6.25 -29.69 10.77
C TYR A 373 -7.04 -29.59 12.08
N LEU A 374 -7.47 -28.38 12.47
CA LEU A 374 -8.21 -28.17 13.72
C LEU A 374 -9.53 -28.92 13.78
N LEU A 375 -10.14 -29.26 12.64
CA LEU A 375 -11.36 -30.06 12.55
C LEU A 375 -11.15 -31.58 12.63
N THR A 376 -9.92 -32.07 12.63
CA THR A 376 -9.62 -33.51 12.61
C THR A 376 -9.30 -34.07 13.99
N ASP A 377 -9.42 -35.38 14.17
CA ASP A 377 -9.03 -36.11 15.39
C ASP A 377 -7.51 -36.24 15.59
N ALA A 378 -6.70 -35.85 14.59
CA ALA A 378 -5.26 -35.98 14.63
C ALA A 378 -4.62 -35.10 15.73
N ALA A 379 -3.73 -35.69 16.54
CA ALA A 379 -3.12 -35.03 17.69
C ALA A 379 -2.21 -33.84 17.36
N THR A 380 -1.50 -33.92 16.23
CA THR A 380 -0.57 -32.89 15.75
C THR A 380 -0.68 -32.79 14.24
N ILE A 381 -0.42 -31.61 13.68
CA ILE A 381 -0.51 -31.39 12.23
C ILE A 381 0.46 -32.28 11.43
N THR A 382 1.64 -32.57 11.97
CA THR A 382 2.63 -33.44 11.34
C THR A 382 2.15 -34.88 11.27
N LYS A 383 1.65 -35.43 12.39
CA LYS A 383 1.02 -36.76 12.40
C LYS A 383 -0.15 -36.85 11.43
N TRP A 384 -0.98 -35.81 11.33
CA TRP A 384 -2.08 -35.78 10.37
C TRP A 384 -1.60 -35.99 8.92
N PHE A 385 -0.57 -35.24 8.50
CA PHE A 385 0.02 -35.39 7.17
C PHE A 385 0.69 -36.74 6.96
N VAL A 386 1.47 -37.20 7.95
CA VAL A 386 2.21 -38.47 7.84
C VAL A 386 1.26 -39.66 7.77
N HIS A 387 0.25 -39.71 8.64
CA HIS A 387 -0.73 -40.80 8.66
C HIS A 387 -1.57 -40.80 7.38
N ASP A 388 -1.97 -39.63 6.87
CA ASP A 388 -2.69 -39.52 5.60
C ASP A 388 -1.87 -40.09 4.42
N ALA A 389 -0.58 -39.76 4.35
CA ALA A 389 0.31 -40.28 3.32
C ALA A 389 0.53 -41.80 3.46
N GLN A 390 0.75 -42.29 4.68
CA GLN A 390 0.94 -43.71 4.96
C GLN A 390 -0.30 -44.54 4.64
N TYR A 391 -1.49 -44.03 4.99
CA TYR A 391 -2.76 -44.68 4.67
C TYR A 391 -2.96 -44.78 3.16
N ALA A 392 -2.68 -43.72 2.40
CA ALA A 392 -2.76 -43.72 0.95
C ALA A 392 -1.78 -44.70 0.27
N LEU A 393 -0.61 -44.94 0.90
CA LEU A 393 0.39 -45.90 0.45
C LEU A 393 0.13 -47.34 0.94
N GLY A 394 -0.91 -47.57 1.76
CA GLY A 394 -1.22 -48.87 2.35
C GLY A 394 -0.27 -49.29 3.47
N TRP A 395 0.47 -48.37 4.07
CA TRP A 395 1.39 -48.62 5.19
C TRP A 395 0.76 -48.47 6.56
N HIS A 396 -0.44 -47.87 6.63
CA HIS A 396 -1.19 -47.69 7.87
C HIS A 396 -2.66 -47.98 7.63
N GLU A 397 -3.29 -48.73 8.54
CA GLU A 397 -4.67 -49.21 8.40
C GLU A 397 -5.71 -48.25 8.99
N GLU A 398 -5.32 -47.37 9.91
CA GLU A 398 -6.26 -46.46 10.58
C GLU A 398 -6.31 -45.09 9.89
N PRO A 399 -7.48 -44.67 9.37
CA PRO A 399 -7.65 -43.34 8.79
C PRO A 399 -7.91 -42.27 9.87
N TRP A 400 -7.50 -41.04 9.59
CA TRP A 400 -7.92 -39.86 10.35
C TRP A 400 -9.41 -39.55 10.08
N ARG A 401 -10.08 -38.87 11.01
CA ARG A 401 -11.50 -38.51 10.91
C ARG A 401 -11.77 -37.05 11.26
N PHE A 402 -12.87 -36.51 10.75
CA PHE A 402 -13.37 -35.22 11.19
C PHE A 402 -14.08 -35.36 12.55
N ILE A 403 -13.88 -34.38 13.43
CA ILE A 403 -14.53 -34.33 14.75
C ILE A 403 -16.01 -33.95 14.59
N HIS A 404 -16.34 -33.14 13.59
CA HIS A 404 -17.70 -32.69 13.28
C HIS A 404 -17.96 -32.72 11.76
N ASP A 405 -19.21 -33.01 11.37
CA ASP A 405 -19.62 -33.13 9.96
C ASP A 405 -19.83 -31.77 9.26
N ASP A 406 -19.79 -30.65 10.00
CA ASP A 406 -20.04 -29.31 9.46
C ASP A 406 -18.74 -28.62 9.01
N ALA A 407 -18.41 -28.81 7.73
CA ALA A 407 -17.25 -28.22 7.09
C ALA A 407 -17.55 -26.83 6.51
N SER A 408 -17.55 -25.77 7.33
CA SER A 408 -17.62 -24.38 6.81
C SER A 408 -16.67 -23.31 7.44
N PRO A 409 -15.36 -23.56 7.67
CA PRO A 409 -14.42 -22.46 7.99
C PRO A 409 -13.56 -21.97 6.80
N PHE A 410 -13.84 -22.37 5.55
CA PHE A 410 -12.89 -22.17 4.44
C PHE A 410 -13.12 -20.93 3.56
N PHE A 411 -14.09 -20.07 3.90
CA PHE A 411 -14.49 -18.99 2.98
C PHE A 411 -13.41 -17.91 2.80
N THR A 412 -12.77 -17.46 3.88
CA THR A 412 -11.77 -16.37 3.81
C THR A 412 -10.53 -16.78 3.02
N SER A 413 -9.99 -17.97 3.26
CA SER A 413 -8.82 -18.47 2.52
C SER A 413 -9.15 -18.78 1.06
N PHE A 414 -10.37 -19.22 0.75
CA PHE A 414 -10.84 -19.39 -0.62
C PHE A 414 -10.92 -18.05 -1.36
N LEU A 415 -11.52 -17.01 -0.75
CA LEU A 415 -11.57 -15.66 -1.32
C LEU A 415 -10.16 -15.11 -1.58
N LEU A 416 -9.22 -15.33 -0.66
CA LEU A 416 -7.83 -14.93 -0.80
C LEU A 416 -7.19 -15.56 -2.05
N LEU A 417 -7.36 -16.87 -2.24
CA LEU A 417 -6.86 -17.60 -3.41
C LEU A 417 -7.48 -17.06 -4.70
N VAL A 418 -8.82 -16.93 -4.75
CA VAL A 418 -9.54 -16.47 -5.94
C VAL A 418 -9.12 -15.05 -6.31
N LEU A 419 -9.04 -14.13 -5.34
CA LEU A 419 -8.61 -12.75 -5.58
C LEU A 419 -7.19 -12.70 -6.14
N THR A 420 -6.27 -13.42 -5.50
CA THR A 420 -4.85 -13.48 -5.91
C THR A 420 -4.70 -13.99 -7.34
N CYS A 421 -5.32 -15.12 -7.66
CA CYS A 421 -5.31 -15.69 -9.00
C CYS A 421 -6.00 -14.79 -10.02
N SER A 422 -7.11 -14.14 -9.65
CA SER A 422 -7.84 -13.23 -10.54
C SER A 422 -7.02 -12.00 -10.90
N VAL A 423 -6.37 -11.36 -9.93
CA VAL A 423 -5.49 -10.20 -10.18
C VAL A 423 -4.33 -10.61 -11.09
N PHE A 424 -3.69 -11.77 -10.83
CA PHE A 424 -2.67 -12.31 -11.72
C PHE A 424 -3.19 -12.47 -13.15
N MET A 425 -4.33 -13.14 -13.34
CA MET A 425 -4.88 -13.40 -14.67
C MET A 425 -5.28 -12.11 -15.41
N ILE A 426 -5.84 -11.13 -14.71
CA ILE A 426 -6.18 -9.82 -15.30
C ILE A 426 -4.91 -9.08 -15.74
N CYS A 427 -3.91 -9.02 -14.88
CA CYS A 427 -2.65 -8.33 -15.15
C CYS A 427 -1.84 -9.03 -16.26
N ALA A 428 -1.73 -10.35 -16.21
CA ALA A 428 -1.07 -11.15 -17.24
C ALA A 428 -1.72 -10.97 -18.63
N LYS A 429 -3.06 -10.94 -18.70
CA LYS A 429 -3.79 -10.64 -19.94
C LYS A 429 -3.50 -9.23 -20.46
N ARG A 430 -3.40 -8.23 -19.58
CA ARG A 430 -3.07 -6.85 -19.96
C ARG A 430 -1.64 -6.72 -20.47
N LEU A 431 -0.68 -7.37 -19.80
CA LEU A 431 0.70 -7.44 -20.27
C LEU A 431 0.79 -8.11 -21.63
N LEU A 432 0.15 -9.26 -21.81
CA LEU A 432 0.11 -9.97 -23.10
C LEU A 432 -0.45 -9.10 -24.22
N LYS A 433 -1.55 -8.37 -23.98
CA LYS A 433 -2.09 -7.41 -24.95
C LYS A 433 -1.10 -6.31 -25.29
N SER A 434 -0.36 -5.81 -24.31
CA SER A 434 0.64 -4.75 -24.50
C SER A 434 1.81 -5.24 -25.36
N PHE A 435 2.29 -6.46 -25.11
CA PHE A 435 3.32 -7.08 -25.95
C PHE A 435 2.84 -7.33 -27.38
N VAL A 436 1.59 -7.77 -27.56
CA VAL A 436 0.99 -7.97 -28.89
C VAL A 436 0.76 -6.65 -29.62
N ALA A 437 0.38 -5.58 -28.92
CA ALA A 437 0.18 -4.25 -29.52
C ALA A 437 1.51 -3.60 -29.94
N ALA A 438 2.59 -3.89 -29.21
CA ALA A 438 3.94 -3.45 -29.53
C ALA A 438 4.55 -4.18 -30.74
N ASP A 439 3.91 -5.25 -31.20
CA ASP A 439 4.40 -6.23 -32.19
C ASP A 439 3.88 -5.97 -33.61
N ILE A 440 4.05 -4.75 -34.15
CA ILE A 440 3.64 -4.44 -35.54
C ILE A 440 4.70 -4.86 -36.59
N THR A 441 5.89 -5.37 -36.23
CA THR A 441 6.89 -5.78 -37.25
C THR A 441 7.82 -6.95 -36.86
N GLY A 442 7.74 -8.08 -37.59
CA GLY A 442 8.87 -9.02 -37.80
C GLY A 442 8.79 -10.45 -37.22
N ALA A 443 9.60 -11.37 -37.77
CA ALA A 443 9.70 -12.79 -37.38
C ALA A 443 10.37 -13.02 -36.01
N TYR A 444 11.27 -12.12 -35.58
CA TYR A 444 11.89 -12.11 -34.24
C TYR A 444 10.84 -12.09 -33.12
N ASN A 445 9.72 -11.42 -33.35
CA ASN A 445 8.65 -11.26 -32.37
C ASN A 445 7.73 -12.48 -32.28
N ALA A 446 7.65 -13.32 -33.32
CA ALA A 446 6.89 -14.57 -33.26
C ALA A 446 7.52 -15.57 -32.28
N LEU A 447 8.86 -15.61 -32.21
CA LEU A 447 9.61 -16.40 -31.24
C LEU A 447 9.34 -15.90 -29.81
N MET A 448 9.49 -14.60 -29.57
CA MET A 448 9.21 -13.98 -28.27
C MET A 448 7.75 -14.19 -27.82
N ARG A 449 6.77 -14.03 -28.72
CA ARG A 449 5.35 -14.30 -28.42
C ARG A 449 5.12 -15.74 -28.00
N ARG A 450 5.76 -16.69 -28.68
CA ARG A 450 5.69 -18.12 -28.34
C ARG A 450 6.34 -18.40 -26.99
N GLN A 451 7.49 -17.79 -26.69
CA GLN A 451 8.17 -17.92 -25.40
C GLN A 451 7.35 -17.32 -24.26
N LEU A 452 6.78 -16.12 -24.45
CA LEU A 452 5.91 -15.46 -23.46
C LEU A 452 4.66 -16.30 -23.20
N SER A 453 4.00 -16.78 -24.26
CA SER A 453 2.80 -17.62 -24.14
C SER A 453 3.13 -18.95 -23.45
N SER A 454 4.26 -19.58 -23.77
CA SER A 454 4.75 -20.78 -23.08
C SER A 454 5.01 -20.50 -21.59
N THR A 455 5.60 -19.35 -21.27
CA THR A 455 5.87 -18.93 -19.89
C THR A 455 4.59 -18.71 -19.10
N LEU A 456 3.60 -18.03 -19.69
CA LEU A 456 2.28 -17.83 -19.09
C LEU A 456 1.54 -19.16 -18.85
N ILE A 457 1.62 -20.10 -19.78
CA ILE A 457 1.06 -21.45 -19.60
C ILE A 457 1.75 -22.16 -18.42
N LYS A 458 3.08 -22.12 -18.34
CA LYS A 458 3.82 -22.71 -17.20
C LYS A 458 3.41 -22.07 -15.87
N MET A 459 3.32 -20.74 -15.82
CA MET A 459 2.87 -20.00 -14.63
C MET A 459 1.43 -20.38 -14.25
N ALA A 460 0.51 -20.45 -15.22
CA ALA A 460 -0.86 -20.87 -15.00
C ALA A 460 -0.95 -22.34 -14.52
N CYS A 461 -0.11 -23.24 -15.05
CA CYS A 461 -0.02 -24.62 -14.56
C CYS A 461 0.44 -24.66 -13.10
N VAL A 462 1.43 -23.89 -12.70
CA VAL A 462 1.88 -23.81 -11.30
C VAL A 462 0.76 -23.31 -10.40
N LEU A 463 0.08 -22.22 -10.77
CA LEU A 463 -1.07 -21.70 -10.00
C LEU A 463 -2.23 -22.71 -9.96
N GLY A 464 -2.44 -23.47 -11.05
CA GLY A 464 -3.39 -24.58 -11.10
C GLY A 464 -3.04 -25.70 -10.11
N VAL A 465 -1.77 -26.12 -10.06
CA VAL A 465 -1.27 -27.11 -9.10
C VAL A 465 -1.42 -26.60 -7.66
N LEU A 466 -1.15 -25.32 -7.40
CA LEU A 466 -1.38 -24.70 -6.08
C LEU A 466 -2.86 -24.67 -5.71
N ALA A 467 -3.74 -24.31 -6.66
CA ALA A 467 -5.18 -24.33 -6.45
C ALA A 467 -5.73 -25.75 -6.24
N LEU A 468 -5.16 -26.76 -6.90
CA LEU A 468 -5.48 -28.17 -6.66
C LEU A 468 -5.06 -28.62 -5.26
N GLY A 469 -3.84 -28.28 -4.83
CA GLY A 469 -3.37 -28.55 -3.46
C GLY A 469 -4.21 -27.84 -2.40
N PHE A 470 -4.61 -26.60 -2.67
CA PHE A 470 -5.60 -25.91 -1.85
C PHE A 470 -6.90 -26.70 -1.83
N GLY A 471 -7.47 -27.03 -2.99
CA GLY A 471 -8.72 -27.77 -3.11
C GLY A 471 -8.73 -29.09 -2.35
N SER A 472 -7.64 -29.87 -2.46
CA SER A 472 -7.50 -31.21 -1.89
C SER A 472 -7.31 -31.25 -0.38
N ALA A 473 -6.76 -30.20 0.23
CA ALA A 473 -6.44 -30.20 1.66
C ALA A 473 -7.62 -30.63 2.54
N GLY A 474 -7.48 -31.78 3.21
CA GLY A 474 -8.50 -32.40 4.07
C GLY A 474 -9.73 -32.96 3.35
N ARG A 475 -9.74 -33.14 2.02
CA ARG A 475 -10.94 -33.62 1.27
C ARG A 475 -11.01 -35.13 1.08
N PHE A 476 -9.87 -35.81 1.01
CA PHE A 476 -9.78 -37.25 0.74
C PHE A 476 -8.47 -37.80 1.31
N TYR A 477 -8.37 -39.12 1.48
CA TYR A 477 -7.14 -39.75 1.97
C TYR A 477 -6.02 -39.73 0.94
N GLY A 478 -4.84 -39.27 1.32
CA GLY A 478 -3.70 -39.04 0.42
C GLY A 478 -3.62 -37.61 -0.11
N PHE A 479 -4.44 -36.69 0.41
CA PHE A 479 -4.34 -35.27 0.07
C PHE A 479 -2.97 -34.69 0.43
N SER A 480 -2.31 -35.22 1.46
CA SER A 480 -1.00 -34.78 1.94
C SER A 480 0.06 -34.83 0.85
N ILE A 481 0.08 -35.89 0.03
CA ILE A 481 1.00 -36.03 -1.11
C ILE A 481 0.76 -34.91 -2.13
N VAL A 482 -0.51 -34.64 -2.46
CA VAL A 482 -0.89 -33.56 -3.40
C VAL A 482 -0.46 -32.21 -2.84
N VAL A 483 -0.73 -31.94 -1.56
CA VAL A 483 -0.32 -30.70 -0.89
C VAL A 483 1.20 -30.54 -0.90
N CYS A 484 1.96 -31.61 -0.59
CA CYS A 484 3.42 -31.58 -0.65
C CYS A 484 3.95 -31.27 -2.05
N ILE A 485 3.40 -31.91 -3.10
CA ILE A 485 3.75 -31.62 -4.49
C ILE A 485 3.44 -30.15 -4.82
N SER A 486 2.28 -29.63 -4.40
CA SER A 486 1.90 -28.24 -4.61
C SER A 486 2.85 -27.26 -3.94
N VAL A 487 3.23 -27.51 -2.68
CA VAL A 487 4.18 -26.68 -1.93
C VAL A 487 5.56 -26.69 -2.60
N VAL A 488 6.08 -27.87 -2.95
CA VAL A 488 7.38 -27.99 -3.64
C VAL A 488 7.36 -27.27 -4.99
N THR A 489 6.29 -27.46 -5.77
CA THR A 489 6.13 -26.80 -7.07
C THR A 489 6.07 -25.28 -6.92
N GLY A 490 5.30 -24.79 -5.94
CA GLY A 490 5.20 -23.37 -5.62
C GLY A 490 6.54 -22.76 -5.23
N LEU A 491 7.26 -23.37 -4.29
CA LEU A 491 8.56 -22.89 -3.83
C LEU A 491 9.62 -22.93 -4.95
N TRP A 492 9.66 -24.02 -5.72
CA TRP A 492 10.59 -24.15 -6.85
C TRP A 492 10.36 -23.07 -7.92
N SER A 493 9.09 -22.71 -8.16
CA SER A 493 8.74 -21.68 -9.14
C SER A 493 9.22 -20.28 -8.77
N LEU A 494 9.48 -20.00 -7.48
CA LEU A 494 10.01 -18.70 -7.03
C LEU A 494 11.43 -18.45 -7.56
N SER A 495 12.20 -19.52 -7.76
CA SER A 495 13.56 -19.49 -8.27
C SER A 495 13.65 -19.34 -9.80
N TRP A 496 12.51 -19.28 -10.51
CA TRP A 496 12.53 -19.00 -11.95
C TRP A 496 13.19 -17.66 -12.24
N LYS A 497 14.14 -17.70 -13.19
CA LYS A 497 14.84 -16.53 -13.72
C LYS A 497 14.22 -16.11 -15.06
N PRO A 498 14.29 -14.82 -15.42
CA PRO A 498 13.97 -14.35 -16.77
C PRO A 498 14.81 -15.15 -17.77
N ARG A 499 14.19 -15.61 -18.87
CA ARG A 499 14.88 -16.44 -19.87
C ARG A 499 15.55 -15.63 -20.97
N ILE A 500 15.28 -14.34 -21.08
CA ILE A 500 15.78 -13.54 -22.19
C ILE A 500 16.99 -12.74 -21.71
N SER A 501 18.18 -13.32 -21.84
CA SER A 501 19.39 -12.53 -22.03
C SER A 501 19.59 -12.34 -23.53
N ALA A 502 19.94 -11.13 -23.94
CA ALA A 502 20.22 -10.77 -25.33
C ALA A 502 21.28 -11.67 -26.02
N GLU A 503 22.02 -12.49 -25.26
CA GLU A 503 22.99 -13.47 -25.78
C GLU A 503 22.32 -14.61 -26.57
N ASP A 504 21.11 -15.06 -26.20
CA ASP A 504 20.42 -16.15 -26.91
C ASP A 504 19.76 -15.70 -28.23
N ALA A 505 19.68 -14.39 -28.47
CA ALA A 505 19.06 -13.79 -29.65
C ALA A 505 20.04 -13.56 -30.82
N TYR A 506 21.35 -13.57 -30.54
CA TYR A 506 22.42 -13.37 -31.53
C TYR A 506 23.28 -14.62 -31.76
N GLY A 507 22.95 -15.73 -31.11
CA GLY A 507 23.59 -17.03 -31.33
C GLY A 507 22.87 -17.83 -32.41
N ASP A 508 22.99 -17.40 -33.67
CA ASP A 508 22.90 -18.25 -34.88
C ASP A 508 23.63 -17.58 -36.05
#